data_AF-A0A7K2NLT6-F1
#
_entry.id   AF-A0A7K2NLT6-F1
#
_cell.length_a   1.000
_cell.length_b   1.000
_cell.length_c   1.000
_cell.angle_alpha   90.00
_cell.angle_beta   90.00
_cell.angle_gamma   90.00
#
_symmetry.space_group_name_H-M   'P 1'
#
loop_
_entity.id
_entity.type
_entity.pdbx_description
1 polymer ?
#
loop_
_entity_poly.entity_id
_entity_poly.type
_entity_poly.pdbx_seq_one_letter_code
_entity_poly.pdbx_strand_id
1 'polypeptide(L)'
;GLGALLGPLFGVIMADYWLLRKSRVNVPALYTEDAGAEYHYRRGYNPRAVAAFLPAAAIAVVVALVPFFHAAAGFSWFVGAVIAAVLYALVADRAAPIRDVDGESIAVAAE
;
A
#
# COMPACT_ATOMS: atom_id res chain seq x y z
N GLY A 1 13.88 -15.54 -1.05
CA GLY A 1 12.45 -15.82 -1.27
C GLY A 1 11.56 -14.81 -0.58
N LEU A 2 11.42 -14.89 0.74
CA LEU A 2 10.45 -14.07 1.52
C LEU A 2 10.61 -12.55 1.36
N GLY A 3 11.84 -12.04 1.23
CA GLY A 3 12.09 -10.62 1.00
C GLY A 3 11.42 -10.05 -0.26
N ALA A 4 11.14 -10.87 -1.27
CA ALA A 4 10.49 -10.41 -2.51
C ALA A 4 9.06 -9.90 -2.29
N LEU A 5 8.38 -10.32 -1.22
CA LEU A 5 7.02 -9.88 -0.88
C LEU A 5 6.96 -8.46 -0.30
N LEU A 6 8.07 -7.97 0.26
CA LEU A 6 8.15 -6.61 0.78
C LEU A 6 8.07 -5.56 -0.34
N GLY A 7 8.55 -5.90 -1.54
CA GLY A 7 8.53 -5.02 -2.70
C GLY A 7 7.11 -4.61 -3.08
N PRO A 8 6.21 -5.56 -3.41
CA PRO A 8 4.82 -5.26 -3.71
C PRO A 8 4.10 -4.48 -2.60
N LEU A 9 4.33 -4.83 -1.34
CA LEU A 9 3.74 -4.10 -0.21
C LEU A 9 4.20 -2.64 -0.21
N PHE A 10 5.50 -2.42 -0.34
CA PHE A 10 6.09 -1.09 -0.45
C PHE A 10 5.53 -0.31 -1.65
N GLY A 11 5.37 -0.97 -2.79
CA GLY A 11 4.79 -0.38 -4.00
C GLY A 11 3.38 0.16 -3.80
N VAL A 12 2.50 -0.61 -3.15
CA VAL A 12 1.14 -0.15 -2.82
C VAL A 12 1.18 1.05 -1.88
N ILE A 13 1.96 0.98 -0.79
CA ILE A 13 2.06 2.06 0.21
C ILE A 13 2.59 3.34 -0.42
N MET A 14 3.64 3.27 -1.23
CA MET A 14 4.21 4.43 -1.91
C MET A 14 3.25 5.04 -2.93
N ALA A 15 2.56 4.22 -3.72
CA ALA A 15 1.55 4.71 -4.65
C ALA A 15 0.39 5.39 -3.90
N ASP A 16 -0.09 4.78 -2.81
CA ASP A 16 -1.15 5.37 -2.00
C ASP A 16 -0.75 6.73 -1.41
N TYR A 17 0.41 6.78 -0.73
CA TYR A 17 0.81 7.97 -0.01
C TYR A 17 1.26 9.11 -0.93
N TRP A 18 2.11 8.84 -1.93
CA TRP A 18 2.71 9.90 -2.76
C TRP A 18 1.88 10.23 -4.01
N LEU A 19 1.38 9.21 -4.72
CA LEU A 19 0.70 9.44 -6.00
C LEU A 19 -0.77 9.79 -5.80
N LEU A 20 -1.47 9.05 -4.94
CA LEU A 20 -2.91 9.25 -4.74
C LEU A 20 -3.20 10.31 -3.70
N ARG A 21 -2.64 10.17 -2.51
CA ARG A 21 -2.92 11.04 -1.36
C ARG A 21 -2.08 12.31 -1.35
N LYS A 22 -1.05 12.41 -2.18
CA LYS A 22 -0.18 13.60 -2.29
C LYS A 22 0.37 14.04 -0.93
N SER A 23 0.79 13.06 -0.12
CA SER A 23 1.32 13.25 1.24
C SER A 23 0.33 13.85 2.25
N ARG A 24 -0.97 13.85 1.96
CA ARG A 24 -2.03 14.29 2.87
C ARG A 24 -2.64 13.10 3.61
N VAL A 25 -2.74 13.19 4.93
CA VAL A 25 -3.23 12.09 5.79
C VAL A 25 -4.09 12.66 6.91
N ASN A 26 -5.14 11.93 7.26
CA ASN A 26 -6.02 12.25 8.37
C ASN A 26 -5.57 11.43 9.59
N VAL A 27 -4.72 12.00 10.45
CA VAL A 27 -4.12 11.27 11.56
C VAL A 27 -5.17 10.69 12.51
N PRO A 28 -6.21 11.44 12.96
CA PRO A 28 -7.23 10.90 13.85
C PRO A 28 -7.98 9.70 13.24
N ALA A 29 -8.22 9.72 11.92
CA ALA A 29 -8.91 8.62 11.25
C ALA A 29 -8.07 7.32 11.21
N LEU A 30 -6.75 7.38 11.38
CA LEU A 30 -5.89 6.19 11.49
C LEU A 30 -6.05 5.45 12.82
N TYR A 31 -6.58 6.12 13.85
CA TYR A 31 -6.69 5.61 15.21
C TYR A 31 -8.14 5.31 15.64
N THR A 32 -9.08 5.22 14.69
CA THR A 32 -10.47 4.81 14.95
C THR A 32 -10.84 3.55 14.16
N GLU A 33 -11.73 2.74 14.73
CA GLU A 33 -12.32 1.57 14.06
C GLU A 33 -13.72 1.86 13.47
N ASP A 34 -14.20 3.11 13.56
CA ASP A 34 -15.54 3.49 13.11
C ASP A 34 -15.81 3.06 11.66
N ALA A 35 -16.96 2.43 11.43
CA ALA A 35 -17.33 1.92 10.10
C ALA A 35 -17.42 3.01 9.01
N GLY A 36 -17.62 4.27 9.42
CA GLY A 36 -17.65 5.44 8.55
C GLY A 36 -16.31 6.17 8.42
N ALA A 37 -15.25 5.72 9.11
CA ALA A 37 -13.94 6.34 9.05
C ALA A 37 -13.29 6.17 7.67
N GLU A 38 -12.43 7.12 7.31
CA GLU A 38 -11.78 7.22 6.00
C GLU A 38 -10.98 5.96 5.61
N TYR A 39 -10.41 5.27 6.61
CA TYR A 39 -9.57 4.09 6.41
C TYR A 39 -10.26 2.76 6.78
N HIS A 40 -11.56 2.77 7.11
CA HIS A 40 -12.29 1.53 7.38
C HIS A 40 -12.59 0.74 6.10
N TYR A 41 -12.65 1.43 4.94
CA TYR A 41 -12.90 0.85 3.62
C TYR A 41 -14.07 -0.17 3.64
N ARG A 42 -13.81 -1.45 3.33
CA ARG A 42 -14.81 -2.53 3.35
C ARG A 42 -14.43 -3.53 4.44
N ARG A 43 -15.09 -3.43 5.61
CA ARG A 43 -14.86 -4.31 6.77
C ARG A 43 -13.43 -4.22 7.34
N GLY A 44 -12.86 -3.02 7.38
CA GLY A 44 -11.53 -2.78 7.96
C GLY A 44 -10.33 -3.04 7.03
N TYR A 45 -10.54 -3.36 5.75
CA TYR A 45 -9.45 -3.52 4.78
C TYR A 45 -9.76 -2.90 3.42
N ASN A 46 -8.71 -2.52 2.70
CA ASN A 46 -8.80 -1.97 1.34
C ASN A 46 -8.75 -3.11 0.30
N PRO A 47 -9.89 -3.53 -0.29
CA PRO A 47 -9.90 -4.63 -1.26
C PRO A 47 -9.10 -4.31 -2.53
N ARG A 48 -8.98 -3.03 -2.90
CA ARG A 48 -8.22 -2.58 -4.08
C ARG A 48 -6.72 -2.71 -3.84
N ALA A 49 -6.25 -2.39 -2.64
CA ALA A 49 -4.86 -2.61 -2.22
C ALA A 49 -4.50 -4.11 -2.27
N VAL A 50 -5.38 -4.97 -1.75
CA VAL A 50 -5.19 -6.43 -1.80
C VAL A 50 -5.19 -6.94 -3.24
N ALA A 51 -6.12 -6.46 -4.08
CA ALA A 51 -6.21 -6.84 -5.49
C ALA A 51 -4.97 -6.42 -6.31
N ALA A 52 -4.31 -5.33 -5.95
CA ALA A 52 -3.04 -4.90 -6.56
C ALA A 52 -1.84 -5.69 -6.01
N PHE A 53 -1.81 -5.94 -4.71
CA PHE A 53 -0.72 -6.63 -4.03
C PHE A 53 -0.57 -8.09 -4.47
N LEU A 54 -1.65 -8.88 -4.46
CA LEU A 54 -1.61 -10.32 -4.72
C LEU A 54 -0.96 -10.70 -6.07
N PRO A 55 -1.37 -10.15 -7.23
CA PRO A 55 -0.74 -10.48 -8.51
C PRO A 55 0.72 -10.00 -8.58
N ALA A 56 1.02 -8.82 -8.02
CA ALA A 56 2.39 -8.30 -7.98
C ALA A 56 3.32 -9.17 -7.11
N ALA A 57 2.82 -9.64 -5.96
CA ALA A 57 3.51 -10.59 -5.10
C ALA A 57 3.75 -11.94 -5.76
N ALA A 58 2.76 -12.48 -6.48
CA ALA A 58 2.92 -13.71 -7.24
C ALA A 58 4.05 -13.56 -8.28
N ILE A 59 4.07 -12.45 -9.04
CA ILE A 59 5.11 -12.18 -10.03
C ILE A 59 6.49 -12.02 -9.36
N ALA A 60 6.58 -11.26 -8.26
CA ALA A 60 7.83 -11.07 -7.53
C ALA A 60 8.41 -12.41 -7.02
N VAL A 61 7.56 -13.29 -6.51
CA VAL A 61 7.94 -14.63 -6.05
C VAL A 61 8.42 -15.50 -7.22
N VAL A 62 7.71 -15.46 -8.36
CA VAL A 62 8.12 -16.18 -9.57
C VAL A 62 9.51 -15.73 -10.03
N VAL A 63 9.76 -14.42 -10.11
CA VAL A 63 11.07 -13.85 -10.48
C VAL A 63 12.15 -14.23 -9.47
N ALA A 64 11.82 -14.29 -8.18
CA ALA A 64 12.78 -14.59 -7.13
C ALA A 64 13.18 -16.07 -7.05
N LEU A 65 12.28 -17.00 -7.41
CA LEU A 65 12.43 -18.43 -7.13
C LEU A 65 12.60 -19.31 -8.37
N VAL A 66 12.07 -18.90 -9.53
CA VAL A 66 12.17 -19.72 -10.74
C VAL A 66 13.58 -19.62 -11.33
N PRO A 67 14.30 -20.74 -11.54
CA PRO A 67 15.70 -20.71 -12.02
C PRO A 67 15.91 -19.97 -13.34
N PHE A 68 14.89 -19.94 -14.19
CA PHE A 68 14.90 -19.17 -15.44
C PHE A 68 15.20 -17.67 -15.22
N PHE A 69 14.77 -17.11 -14.10
CA PHE A 69 14.96 -15.69 -13.76
C PHE A 69 16.16 -15.44 -12.84
N HIS A 70 17.12 -16.36 -12.74
CA HIS A 70 18.23 -16.25 -11.78
C HIS A 70 18.97 -14.89 -11.85
N ALA A 71 19.20 -14.36 -13.06
CA ALA A 71 19.83 -13.05 -13.25
C ALA A 71 18.98 -11.87 -12.72
N ALA A 72 17.66 -12.01 -12.71
CA ALA A 72 16.71 -10.99 -12.24
C ALA A 72 16.26 -11.21 -10.79
N ALA A 73 16.59 -12.35 -10.18
CA ALA A 73 16.12 -12.72 -8.84
C ALA A 73 16.49 -11.70 -7.76
N GLY A 74 17.68 -11.10 -7.86
CA GLY A 74 18.14 -10.02 -6.97
C GLY A 74 17.31 -8.72 -7.08
N PHE A 75 16.62 -8.53 -8.20
CA PHE A 75 15.76 -7.36 -8.46
C PHE A 75 14.27 -7.64 -8.26
N SER A 76 13.90 -8.87 -7.88
CA SER A 76 12.50 -9.28 -7.66
C SER A 76 11.72 -8.33 -6.75
N TRP A 77 12.38 -7.75 -5.75
CA TRP A 77 11.81 -6.73 -4.86
C TRP A 77 11.35 -5.49 -5.64
N PHE A 78 12.21 -4.93 -6.49
CA PHE A 78 11.88 -3.74 -7.30
C PHE A 78 10.81 -4.04 -8.34
N VAL A 79 10.89 -5.20 -8.99
CA VAL A 79 9.90 -5.65 -9.97
C VAL A 79 8.51 -5.73 -9.30
N GLY A 80 8.42 -6.38 -8.14
CA GLY A 80 7.19 -6.44 -7.37
C GLY A 80 6.66 -5.08 -6.95
N ALA A 81 7.53 -4.19 -6.49
CA ALA A 81 7.16 -2.83 -6.08
C ALA A 81 6.58 -2.01 -7.23
N VAL A 82 7.24 -2.00 -8.38
CA VAL A 82 6.77 -1.24 -9.56
C VAL A 82 5.43 -1.78 -10.04
N ILE A 83 5.28 -3.10 -10.15
CA ILE A 83 4.02 -3.71 -10.60
C ILE A 83 2.89 -3.38 -9.62
N ALA A 84 3.11 -3.53 -8.31
CA ALA A 84 2.10 -3.23 -7.31
C ALA A 84 1.70 -1.75 -7.31
N ALA A 85 2.66 -0.84 -7.44
CA ALA A 85 2.41 0.60 -7.53
C ALA A 85 1.54 0.95 -8.74
N VAL A 86 1.86 0.39 -9.92
CA VAL A 86 1.09 0.61 -11.16
C VAL A 86 -0.32 0.02 -11.02
N LEU A 87 -0.45 -1.24 -10.59
CA LEU A 87 -1.75 -1.89 -10.41
C LEU A 87 -2.62 -1.14 -9.41
N TYR A 88 -2.03 -0.71 -8.29
CA TYR A 88 -2.76 0.06 -7.29
C TYR A 88 -3.22 1.39 -7.86
N ALA A 89 -2.34 2.13 -8.56
CA ALA A 89 -2.72 3.38 -9.20
C ALA A 89 -3.86 3.21 -10.22
N LEU A 90 -3.97 2.07 -10.90
CA LEU A 90 -5.07 1.81 -11.84
C LEU A 90 -6.39 1.48 -11.15
N VAL A 91 -6.35 0.71 -10.06
CA VAL A 91 -7.56 0.14 -9.42
C VAL A 91 -8.06 0.99 -8.24
N ALA A 92 -7.20 1.80 -7.64
CA ALA A 92 -7.54 2.60 -6.48
C ALA A 92 -8.60 3.67 -6.78
N ASP A 93 -9.43 3.93 -5.77
CA ASP A 93 -10.46 4.95 -5.85
C ASP A 93 -9.83 6.34 -5.82
N ARG A 94 -10.30 7.22 -6.69
CA ARG A 94 -9.90 8.63 -6.70
C ARG A 94 -11.03 9.58 -6.29
N ALA A 95 -12.23 9.05 -6.03
CA ALA A 95 -13.40 9.86 -5.71
C ALA A 95 -13.45 10.31 -4.24
N ALA A 96 -12.76 9.59 -3.35
CA ALA A 96 -12.75 9.93 -1.93
C ALA A 96 -12.00 11.27 -1.70
N PRO A 97 -12.62 12.25 -1.01
CA PRO A 97 -11.96 13.51 -0.69
C PRO A 97 -10.78 13.25 0.24
N ILE A 98 -9.60 13.67 -0.19
CA ILE A 98 -8.36 13.56 0.58
C ILE A 98 -8.38 14.64 1.67
N ARG A 99 -8.48 14.25 2.94
CA ARG A 99 -8.43 15.15 4.08
C ARG A 99 -7.04 15.09 4.72
N ASP A 100 -6.50 16.27 5.01
CA ASP A 100 -5.27 16.42 5.78
C ASP A 100 -5.65 16.96 7.15
N VAL A 101 -5.48 16.14 8.18
CA VAL A 101 -5.88 16.48 9.55
C VAL A 101 -4.74 16.08 10.47
N ASP A 102 -4.24 17.05 11.24
CA ASP A 102 -3.20 16.81 12.24
C ASP A 102 -3.71 15.93 13.39
N GLY A 103 -2.76 15.42 14.17
CA GLY A 103 -3.05 14.62 15.35
C GLY A 103 -3.23 15.41 16.63
N GLU A 104 -3.28 16.76 16.61
CA GLU A 104 -3.31 17.56 17.85
C GLU A 104 -4.54 17.22 18.69
N SER A 105 -5.67 16.94 18.04
CA SER A 105 -6.92 16.56 18.71
C SER A 105 -6.86 15.26 19.53
N ILE A 106 -5.88 14.39 19.25
CA ILE A 106 -5.67 13.12 19.97
C ILE A 106 -4.32 13.08 20.70
N ALA A 107 -3.58 14.19 20.73
CA ALA A 107 -2.28 14.25 21.37
C ALA A 107 -2.44 14.18 22.91
N VAL A 108 -1.66 13.29 23.53
CA VAL A 108 -1.57 13.20 24.99
C VAL A 108 -0.42 14.10 25.44
N ALA A 109 -0.65 14.92 26.47
CA ALA A 109 0.41 15.73 27.06
C ALA A 109 1.53 14.83 27.59
N ALA A 110 2.78 15.16 27.26
CA ALA A 110 3.93 14.50 27.85
C ALA A 110 4.09 15.01 29.29
N GLU A 111 3.59 14.24 30.26
CA GLU A 111 3.87 14.42 31.68
C GLU A 111 5.29 13.96 32.06
#